data_AF-A0A133U442-F1
#
_entry.id   AF-A0A133U442-F1
#
_cell.length_a   1.000
_cell.length_b   1.000
_cell.length_c   1.000
_cell.angle_alpha   90.00
_cell.angle_beta   90.00
_cell.angle_gamma   90.00
#
_symmetry.space_group_name_H-M   'P 1'
#
loop_
_entity.id
_entity.type
_entity.pdbx_description
1 polymer ?
#
loop_
_entity_poly.entity_id
_entity_poly.type
_entity_poly.pdbx_seq_one_letter_code
_entity_poly.pdbx_strand_id
1 'polypeptide(L)'
;MFFIIFPPSSIASPVGRTISSPSTKERSFGRVKCFPSKINGEEAAVVLPFRTHHEEDILEIISPLKIRDRFDLEDGDELEIEVEI
;
A
#
# COMPACT_ATOMS: atom_id res chain seq x y z
N MET A 1 4.02 9.33 -6.36
CA MET A 1 3.65 7.90 -6.27
C MET A 1 2.16 7.78 -6.51
N PHE A 2 1.73 6.96 -7.48
CA PHE A 2 0.35 6.94 -7.97
C PHE A 2 -0.59 6.24 -6.98
N PHE A 3 -1.62 6.95 -6.52
CA PHE A 3 -2.73 6.38 -5.77
C PHE A 3 -3.58 5.51 -6.69
N ILE A 4 -3.60 4.20 -6.46
CA ILE A 4 -4.75 3.38 -6.85
C ILE A 4 -5.73 3.47 -5.68
N ILE A 5 -6.76 4.30 -5.84
CA ILE A 5 -7.84 4.44 -4.85
C ILE A 5 -8.75 3.21 -4.99
N PHE A 6 -8.70 2.29 -4.02
CA PHE A 6 -9.72 1.26 -3.85
C PHE A 6 -10.49 1.51 -2.54
N PRO A 7 -11.83 1.36 -2.54
CA PRO A 7 -12.64 1.52 -1.34
C PRO A 7 -12.31 0.45 -0.29
N PRO A 8 -12.36 0.78 1.01
CA PRO A 8 -11.95 -0.09 2.12
C PRO A 8 -12.82 -1.35 2.32
N SER A 9 -13.88 -1.55 1.56
CA SER A 9 -14.89 -2.59 1.78
C SER A 9 -14.49 -4.00 1.32
N SER A 10 -13.21 -4.30 1.13
CA SER A 10 -12.73 -5.65 0.79
C SER A 10 -11.30 -5.85 1.28
N ILE A 11 -11.16 -6.04 2.59
CA ILE A 11 -9.89 -6.31 3.27
C ILE A 11 -10.14 -7.32 4.40
N ALA A 12 -10.04 -8.62 4.09
CA ALA A 12 -10.22 -9.75 5.01
C ALA A 12 -9.63 -11.04 4.37
N SER A 13 -8.31 -11.23 4.46
CA SER A 13 -7.67 -12.53 4.24
C SER A 13 -6.28 -12.50 4.88
N PRO A 14 -5.92 -13.46 5.76
CA PRO A 14 -4.61 -13.51 6.43
C PRO A 14 -3.45 -13.60 5.41
N VAL A 15 -3.65 -14.35 4.33
CA VAL A 15 -2.68 -14.37 3.23
C VAL A 15 -2.98 -13.16 2.33
N GLY A 16 -2.13 -12.13 2.38
CA GLY A 16 -2.28 -10.88 1.62
C GLY A 16 -2.84 -11.05 0.21
N ARG A 17 -3.71 -10.14 -0.20
CA ARG A 17 -4.57 -10.27 -1.40
C ARG A 17 -3.80 -9.88 -2.66
N THR A 18 -3.82 -10.75 -3.66
CA THR A 18 -3.27 -10.41 -4.98
C THR A 18 -4.31 -9.68 -5.80
N ILE A 19 -3.98 -8.47 -6.23
CA ILE A 19 -4.78 -7.70 -7.17
C ILE A 19 -4.24 -7.99 -8.57
N SER A 20 -5.12 -8.50 -9.43
CA SER A 20 -4.80 -8.80 -10.83
C SER A 20 -4.52 -7.51 -11.60
N SER A 21 -3.64 -7.60 -12.59
CA SER A 21 -3.21 -6.48 -13.44
C SER A 21 -4.39 -5.76 -14.08
N PRO A 22 -4.79 -4.56 -13.61
CA PRO A 22 -5.78 -3.78 -14.34
C PRO A 22 -5.15 -3.26 -15.62
N SER A 23 -5.98 -2.97 -16.63
CA SER A 23 -5.52 -2.36 -17.88
C SER A 23 -6.48 -1.29 -18.36
N THR A 24 -5.93 -0.34 -19.10
CA THR A 24 -6.63 0.71 -19.82
C THR A 24 -6.28 0.58 -21.31
N LYS A 25 -6.92 1.36 -22.19
CA LYS A 25 -6.60 1.36 -23.63
C LYS A 25 -5.15 1.78 -23.91
N GLU A 26 -4.53 2.52 -23.00
CA GLU A 26 -3.19 3.10 -23.18
C GLU A 26 -2.09 2.27 -22.50
N ARG A 27 -2.40 1.61 -21.36
CA ARG A 27 -1.41 0.82 -20.62
C ARG A 27 -2.02 -0.28 -19.74
N SER A 28 -1.20 -1.28 -19.45
CA SER A 28 -1.42 -2.27 -18.39
C SER A 28 -0.67 -1.91 -17.12
N PHE A 29 -1.27 -2.18 -15.97
CA PHE A 29 -0.66 -2.02 -14.66
C PHE A 29 -0.17 -3.38 -14.14
N GLY A 30 0.94 -3.38 -13.41
CA GLY A 30 1.47 -4.59 -12.78
C GLY A 30 0.50 -5.18 -11.77
N ARG A 31 0.61 -6.49 -11.53
CA ARG A 31 -0.04 -7.12 -10.38
C ARG A 31 0.60 -6.58 -9.11
N VAL A 32 -0.19 -6.51 -8.05
CA VAL A 32 0.30 -6.16 -6.70
C VAL A 32 -0.23 -7.16 -5.69
N LYS A 33 0.50 -7.35 -4.59
CA LYS A 33 0.03 -8.05 -3.40
C LYS A 33 -0.16 -7.03 -2.30
N CYS A 34 -1.36 -6.97 -1.72
CA CYS A 34 -1.72 -6.00 -0.69
C CYS A 34 -1.95 -6.70 0.64
N PHE A 35 -1.44 -6.11 1.72
CA PHE A 35 -1.61 -6.59 3.08
C PHE A 35 -2.37 -5.53 3.88
N PRO A 36 -3.46 -5.90 4.58
CA PRO A 36 -4.10 -5.00 5.54
C PRO A 36 -3.08 -4.53 6.57
N SER A 37 -3.10 -3.26 6.92
CA SER A 37 -2.16 -2.72 7.90
C SER A 37 -2.73 -1.55 8.66
N LYS A 38 -2.06 -1.16 9.75
CA LYS A 38 -2.39 0.04 10.52
C LYS A 38 -1.15 0.84 10.84
N ILE A 39 -1.29 2.15 10.84
CA ILE A 39 -0.26 3.10 11.30
C ILE A 39 -0.89 3.90 12.43
N ASN A 40 -0.40 3.72 13.66
CA ASN A 40 -0.95 4.38 14.85
C ASN A 40 -2.49 4.26 14.97
N GLY A 41 -3.02 3.09 14.61
CA GLY A 41 -4.47 2.81 14.62
C GLY A 41 -5.26 3.29 13.40
N GLU A 42 -4.66 4.05 12.48
CA GLU A 42 -5.29 4.48 11.22
C GLU A 42 -5.16 3.38 10.15
N GLU A 43 -6.21 3.21 9.33
CA GLU A 43 -6.22 2.21 8.26
C GLU A 43 -5.14 2.48 7.21
N ALA A 44 -4.45 1.42 6.81
CA ALA A 44 -3.44 1.43 5.76
C ALA A 44 -3.38 0.07 5.05
N ALA A 45 -2.58 -0.01 4.00
CA ALA A 45 -2.19 -1.27 3.40
C ALA A 45 -0.76 -1.19 2.87
N VAL A 46 0.02 -2.23 3.15
CA VAL A 46 1.31 -2.46 2.48
C VAL A 46 1.05 -3.01 1.08
N VAL A 47 1.73 -2.47 0.08
CA VAL A 47 1.60 -2.87 -1.33
C VAL A 47 2.94 -3.38 -1.85
N LEU A 48 2.96 -4.63 -2.31
CA LEU A 48 4.13 -5.25 -2.94
C LEU A 48 3.87 -5.45 -4.44
N PRO A 49 4.46 -4.63 -5.32
CA PRO A 49 4.35 -4.84 -6.76
C PRO A 49 5.14 -6.08 -7.20
N PHE A 50 4.58 -6.88 -8.11
CA PHE A 50 5.27 -8.06 -8.67
C PHE A 50 6.43 -7.69 -9.62
N ARG A 51 6.52 -6.43 -10.00
CA ARG A 51 7.62 -5.86 -10.79
C ARG A 51 7.98 -4.52 -10.13
N THR A 52 9.08 -4.50 -9.40
CA THR A 52 9.63 -3.28 -8.81
C THR A 52 10.87 -2.84 -9.59
N HIS A 53 11.08 -1.53 -9.71
CA HIS A 53 12.36 -0.95 -10.13
C HIS A 53 13.12 -0.35 -8.93
N HIS A 54 12.50 -0.38 -7.75
CA HIS A 54 13.08 0.07 -6.49
C HIS A 54 13.88 -1.06 -5.84
N GLU A 55 14.83 -0.68 -5.00
CA GLU A 55 15.65 -1.60 -4.20
C GLU A 55 14.75 -2.41 -3.24
N GLU A 56 15.21 -3.60 -2.85
CA GLU A 56 14.40 -4.59 -2.09
C GLU A 56 14.06 -4.11 -0.65
N ASP A 57 14.64 -3.00 -0.21
CA ASP A 57 14.50 -2.39 1.12
C ASP A 57 13.43 -1.27 1.18
N ILE A 58 12.81 -0.91 0.05
CA ILE A 58 11.76 0.11 0.00
C ILE A 58 10.36 -0.53 0.02
N LEU A 59 9.56 -0.17 1.02
CA LEU A 59 8.17 -0.59 1.16
C LEU A 59 7.20 0.48 0.63
N GLU A 60 6.19 0.06 -0.14
CA GLU A 60 5.12 0.95 -0.57
C GLU A 60 3.89 0.82 0.37
N ILE A 61 3.31 1.96 0.79
CA ILE A 61 2.14 2.00 1.67
C ILE A 61 1.08 2.91 1.07
N ILE A 62 -0.19 2.49 1.17
CA ILE A 62 -1.36 3.32 0.84
C ILE A 62 -2.26 3.49 2.06
N SER A 63 -2.93 4.63 2.16
CA SER A 63 -3.93 4.93 3.20
C SER A 63 -5.01 5.86 2.64
N PRO A 64 -6.26 5.80 3.14
CA PRO A 64 -7.28 6.81 2.86
C PRO A 64 -6.87 8.21 3.37
N LEU A 65 -5.98 8.29 4.37
CA LEU A 65 -5.46 9.55 4.90
C LEU A 65 -4.10 9.88 4.28
N LYS A 66 -3.80 11.18 4.18
CA LYS A 66 -2.44 11.64 3.85
C LYS A 66 -1.56 11.50 5.10
N ILE A 67 -0.94 10.33 5.26
CA ILE A 67 -0.17 9.92 6.45
C ILE A 67 0.87 10.96 6.89
N ARG A 68 1.59 11.57 5.94
CA ARG A 68 2.59 12.61 6.25
C ARG A 68 1.99 13.81 6.95
N ASP A 69 0.85 14.31 6.47
CA ASP A 69 0.17 15.45 7.11
C ASP A 69 -0.48 15.04 8.42
N ARG A 70 -0.97 13.80 8.50
CA ARG A 70 -1.66 13.27 9.68
C ARG A 70 -0.72 13.12 10.89
N PHE A 71 0.52 12.73 10.65
CA PHE A 71 1.52 12.47 11.69
C PHE A 71 2.74 13.41 11.63
N ASP A 72 2.66 14.47 10.81
CA ASP A 72 3.70 15.50 10.63
C ASP A 72 5.08 14.91 10.27
N LEU A 73 5.11 14.03 9.26
CA LEU A 73 6.30 13.26 8.86
C LEU A 73 7.10 13.93 7.74
N GLU A 74 8.40 13.98 7.93
CA GLU A 74 9.44 14.38 6.98
C GLU A 74 10.24 13.17 6.46
N ASP A 75 11.13 13.40 5.49
CA ASP A 75 11.99 12.34 4.98
C ASP A 75 13.06 11.98 6.02
N GLY A 76 13.14 10.70 6.37
CA GLY A 76 14.04 10.20 7.41
C GLY A 76 13.37 9.95 8.77
N ASP A 77 12.10 10.35 8.93
CA ASP A 77 11.34 10.06 10.14
C ASP A 77 10.98 8.57 10.24
N GLU A 78 11.01 8.05 11.45
CA GLU A 78 10.62 6.68 11.76
C GLU A 78 9.12 6.58 12.01
N LEU A 79 8.50 5.52 11.49
CA LEU A 79 7.09 5.20 11.72
C LEU A 79 6.94 3.69 11.93
N GLU A 80 6.01 3.29 12.78
CA GLU A 80 5.67 1.87 12.99
C GLU A 80 4.40 1.51 12.21
N ILE A 81 4.46 0.38 11.52
CA ILE A 81 3.33 -0.18 10.77
C ILE A 81 3.04 -1.60 11.25
N GLU A 82 1.80 -1.82 11.67
CA GLU A 82 1.30 -3.13 12.05
C GLU A 82 0.70 -3.81 10.82
N VAL A 83 1.24 -4.96 10.43
CA VAL A 83 0.73 -5.74 9.29
C VAL A 83 -0.12 -6.90 9.81
N GLU A 84 -1.34 -7.01 9.32
CA GLU A 84 -2.23 -8.14 9.64
C GLU A 84 -1.88 -9.31 8.69
N ILE A 85 -1.41 -10.43 9.27
CA ILE A 85 -0.95 -11.65 8.56
C ILE A 85 -1.86 -12.84 8.89
#